data_AF-A0A351M162-F1
#
_entry.id   AF-A0A351M162-F1
#
_cell.length_a   1.000
_cell.length_b   1.000
_cell.length_c   1.000
_cell.angle_alpha   90.00
_cell.angle_beta   90.00
_cell.angle_gamma   90.00
#
_symmetry.space_group_name_H-M   'P 1'
#
loop_
_entity.id
_entity.type
_entity.pdbx_description
1 polymer ?
#
loop_
_entity_poly.entity_id
_entity_poly.type
_entity_poly.pdbx_seq_one_letter_code
_entity_poly.pdbx_strand_id
1 'polypeptide(L)'
;MRSLATGFVYVRHDLSEDLLDDAYGRLRDFFALPQERKDRYTVDGANGQTGYTGLLVETAAVSDVPDWKEMLNWSAPVPVGHPLRRRFPHRYGDPTLPDDDLPGTTEVLMEFHRVTLDLQRRVLRILAVGLGIDEGYFDVMLRDGAALTRALHYPSMDLAPGDEHVWAAEHGDINLITALP
;
A
#
# COMPACT_ATOMS: atom_id res chain seq x y z
N MET A 1 25.72 9.01 -6.50
CA MET A 1 25.04 9.36 -7.77
C MET A 1 24.47 8.15 -8.55
N ARG A 2 24.04 7.04 -7.89
CA ARG A 2 23.48 5.85 -8.58
C ARG A 2 21.95 5.86 -8.76
N SER A 3 21.23 6.59 -7.90
CA SER A 3 19.75 6.63 -7.89
C SER A 3 19.14 7.14 -9.21
N LEU A 4 19.62 8.27 -9.71
CA LEU A 4 19.07 8.93 -10.89
C LEU A 4 19.21 8.12 -12.19
N ALA A 5 20.06 7.10 -12.22
CA ALA A 5 20.27 6.28 -13.40
C ALA A 5 19.23 5.15 -13.54
N THR A 6 18.65 4.70 -12.42
CA THR A 6 17.76 3.52 -12.41
C THR A 6 16.35 3.83 -11.93
N GLY A 7 16.16 4.93 -11.20
CA GLY A 7 14.90 5.21 -10.50
C GLY A 7 14.76 4.45 -9.17
N PHE A 8 15.74 3.62 -8.79
CA PHE A 8 15.71 2.80 -7.58
C PHE A 8 16.89 3.07 -6.64
N VAL A 9 16.65 2.90 -5.34
CA VAL A 9 17.67 2.97 -4.28
C VAL A 9 17.40 1.93 -3.20
N TYR A 10 18.45 1.31 -2.70
CA TYR A 10 18.41 0.51 -1.48
C TYR A 10 18.83 1.37 -0.30
N VAL A 11 18.03 1.36 0.77
CA VAL A 11 18.23 2.20 1.94
C VAL A 11 18.42 1.30 3.15
N ARG A 12 19.43 1.59 3.98
CA ARG A 12 19.49 1.06 5.34
C ARG A 12 18.59 1.92 6.22
N HIS A 13 17.67 1.30 6.92
CA HIS A 13 16.66 1.98 7.74
C HIS A 13 16.68 1.47 9.18
N ASP A 14 15.82 2.09 10.00
CA ASP A 14 15.59 1.83 11.42
C ASP A 14 14.16 1.34 11.70
N LEU A 15 13.39 0.96 10.66
CA LEU A 15 12.14 0.22 10.84
C LEU A 15 12.40 -1.04 11.67
N SER A 16 11.62 -1.24 12.72
CA SER A 16 11.74 -2.39 13.61
C SER A 16 11.46 -3.69 12.86
N GLU A 17 12.38 -4.66 12.97
CA GLU A 17 12.19 -6.02 12.44
C GLU A 17 10.98 -6.69 13.09
N ASP A 18 10.77 -6.50 14.40
CA ASP A 18 9.60 -7.04 15.12
C ASP A 18 8.28 -6.47 14.56
N LEU A 19 8.23 -5.17 14.22
CA LEU A 19 7.03 -4.55 13.65
C LEU A 19 6.77 -5.06 12.23
N LEU A 20 7.83 -5.30 11.46
CA LEU A 20 7.74 -5.87 10.12
C LEU A 20 7.19 -7.30 10.19
N ASP A 21 7.74 -8.13 11.08
CA ASP A 21 7.32 -9.51 11.31
C ASP A 21 5.87 -9.58 11.80
N ASP A 22 5.47 -8.69 12.72
CA ASP A 22 4.10 -8.60 13.20
C ASP A 22 3.14 -8.22 12.06
N ALA A 23 3.47 -7.19 11.26
CA ALA A 23 2.64 -6.74 10.15
C ALA A 23 2.48 -7.84 9.09
N TYR A 24 3.58 -8.46 8.65
CA TYR A 24 3.56 -9.58 7.70
C TYR A 24 2.84 -10.80 8.28
N GLY A 25 2.97 -11.04 9.59
CA GLY A 25 2.23 -12.08 10.30
C GLY A 25 0.71 -11.88 10.21
N ARG A 26 0.22 -10.68 10.50
CA ARG A 26 -1.21 -10.35 10.36
C ARG A 26 -1.71 -10.49 8.93
N LEU A 27 -0.92 -10.03 7.96
CA LEU A 27 -1.28 -10.14 6.54
C LEU A 27 -1.34 -11.59 6.07
N ARG A 28 -0.37 -12.42 6.46
CA ARG A 28 -0.38 -13.86 6.17
C ARG A 28 -1.62 -14.53 6.74
N ASP A 29 -1.96 -14.23 7.99
CA ASP A 29 -3.13 -14.80 8.64
C ASP A 29 -4.43 -14.34 7.96
N PHE A 30 -4.50 -13.08 7.51
CA PHE A 30 -5.61 -12.55 6.73
C PHE A 30 -5.77 -13.26 5.37
N PHE A 31 -4.70 -13.38 4.59
CA PHE A 31 -4.77 -14.01 3.26
C PHE A 31 -5.06 -15.52 3.33
N ALA A 32 -4.76 -16.15 4.47
CA ALA A 32 -5.11 -17.54 4.76
C ALA A 32 -6.59 -17.75 5.14
N LEU A 33 -7.36 -16.69 5.39
CA LEU A 33 -8.79 -16.82 5.66
C LEU A 33 -9.55 -17.38 4.44
N PRO A 34 -10.67 -18.11 4.65
CA PRO A 34 -11.57 -18.49 3.57
C PRO A 34 -12.02 -17.27 2.75
N GLN A 35 -12.20 -17.46 1.43
CA GLN A 35 -12.58 -16.38 0.51
C GLN A 35 -13.79 -15.58 1.00
N GLU A 36 -14.86 -16.26 1.42
CA GLU A 36 -16.09 -15.66 1.95
C GLU A 36 -15.82 -14.73 3.16
N ARG A 37 -14.78 -15.04 3.95
CA ARG A 37 -14.38 -14.21 5.09
C ARG A 37 -13.63 -12.97 4.63
N LYS A 38 -12.74 -13.10 3.63
CA LYS A 38 -12.00 -11.98 3.02
C LYS A 38 -12.92 -11.01 2.27
N ASP A 39 -13.91 -11.53 1.55
CA ASP A 39 -14.86 -10.74 0.75
C ASP A 39 -15.65 -9.72 1.58
N ARG A 40 -15.90 -9.99 2.86
CA ARG A 40 -16.55 -9.04 3.79
C ARG A 40 -15.78 -7.74 4.01
N TYR A 41 -14.49 -7.71 3.67
CA TYR A 41 -13.65 -6.52 3.77
C TYR A 41 -13.54 -5.76 2.44
N THR A 42 -14.28 -6.16 1.41
CA THR A 42 -14.40 -5.41 0.16
C THR A 42 -15.24 -4.15 0.41
N VAL A 43 -14.81 -3.02 -0.12
CA VAL A 43 -15.53 -1.75 0.00
C VAL A 43 -16.00 -1.27 -1.37
N ASP A 44 -17.31 -1.33 -1.60
CA ASP A 44 -17.92 -0.90 -2.85
C ASP A 44 -17.62 0.58 -3.15
N GLY A 45 -17.17 0.85 -4.37
CA GLY A 45 -16.84 2.20 -4.82
C GLY A 45 -15.53 2.77 -4.26
N ALA A 46 -14.77 2.00 -3.47
CA ALA A 46 -13.45 2.43 -2.99
C ALA A 46 -12.37 2.37 -4.08
N ASN A 47 -12.57 1.59 -5.14
CA ASN A 47 -11.61 1.42 -6.24
C ASN A 47 -10.20 1.04 -5.75
N GLY A 48 -10.10 0.09 -4.80
CA GLY A 48 -8.82 -0.38 -4.25
C GLY A 48 -8.13 0.60 -3.28
N GLN A 49 -8.77 1.70 -2.90
CA GLN A 49 -8.19 2.68 -1.97
C GLN A 49 -8.31 2.28 -0.49
N THR A 50 -9.13 1.28 -0.17
CA THR A 50 -9.27 0.72 1.18
C THR A 50 -9.88 -0.68 1.07
N GLY A 51 -9.60 -1.54 2.05
CA GLY A 51 -10.17 -2.87 2.14
C GLY A 51 -9.54 -3.88 1.19
N TYR A 52 -10.23 -5.00 1.05
CA TYR A 52 -9.80 -6.15 0.26
C TYR A 52 -10.12 -5.98 -1.22
N THR A 53 -9.17 -6.38 -2.07
CA THR A 53 -9.35 -6.55 -3.51
C THR A 53 -8.99 -7.99 -3.87
N GLY A 54 -9.98 -8.76 -4.33
CA GLY A 54 -9.80 -10.17 -4.66
C GLY A 54 -8.94 -10.45 -5.90
N LEU A 55 -8.71 -11.75 -6.14
CA LEU A 55 -8.00 -12.25 -7.31
C LEU A 55 -8.69 -11.82 -8.62
N LEU A 56 -7.88 -11.55 -9.64
CA LEU A 56 -8.32 -11.21 -11.00
C LEU A 56 -9.18 -9.94 -11.11
N VAL A 57 -9.14 -9.07 -10.09
CA VAL A 57 -9.87 -7.80 -10.10
C VAL A 57 -9.01 -6.68 -10.71
N GLU A 58 -7.72 -6.62 -10.36
CA GLU A 58 -6.83 -5.61 -10.94
C GLU A 58 -6.20 -6.05 -12.24
N THR A 59 -6.33 -5.20 -13.25
CA THR A 59 -5.66 -5.33 -14.54
C THR A 59 -4.66 -4.18 -14.65
N ALA A 60 -3.39 -4.48 -14.91
CA ALA A 60 -2.40 -3.45 -15.17
C ALA A 60 -2.83 -2.59 -16.36
N ALA A 61 -2.53 -1.29 -16.34
CA ALA A 61 -3.02 -0.34 -17.37
C ALA A 61 -2.60 -0.68 -18.81
N VAL A 62 -1.62 -1.56 -18.98
CA VAL A 62 -1.06 -2.02 -20.27
C VAL A 62 -1.40 -3.49 -20.60
N SER A 63 -2.22 -4.16 -19.78
CA SER A 63 -2.58 -5.57 -19.93
C SER A 63 -4.09 -5.73 -20.17
N ASP A 64 -4.48 -6.75 -20.92
CA ASP A 64 -5.88 -7.21 -21.03
C ASP A 64 -6.16 -8.40 -20.08
N VAL A 65 -5.12 -8.90 -19.39
CA VAL A 65 -5.17 -10.04 -18.47
C VAL A 65 -4.98 -9.54 -17.03
N PRO A 66 -5.90 -9.85 -16.10
CA PRO A 66 -5.76 -9.49 -14.69
C PRO A 66 -4.55 -10.16 -14.03
N ASP A 67 -3.89 -9.42 -13.13
CA ASP A 67 -2.77 -9.93 -12.35
C ASP A 67 -3.23 -11.03 -11.38
N TRP A 68 -2.42 -12.08 -11.25
CA TRP A 68 -2.66 -13.18 -10.30
C TRP A 68 -2.22 -12.79 -8.89
N LYS A 69 -2.97 -11.88 -8.29
CA LYS A 69 -2.72 -11.35 -6.95
C LYS A 69 -4.02 -10.93 -6.27
N GLU A 70 -4.01 -10.98 -4.95
CA GLU A 70 -5.03 -10.37 -4.10
C GLU A 70 -4.37 -9.32 -3.21
N MET A 71 -5.17 -8.39 -2.69
CA MET A 71 -4.65 -7.24 -1.95
C MET A 71 -5.50 -6.87 -0.75
N LEU A 72 -4.83 -6.33 0.27
CA LEU A 72 -5.45 -5.57 1.34
C LEU A 72 -4.83 -4.16 1.33
N ASN A 73 -5.65 -3.14 1.15
CA ASN A 73 -5.20 -1.76 0.99
C ASN A 73 -5.69 -0.88 2.15
N TRP A 74 -4.85 0.02 2.65
CA TRP A 74 -5.26 0.95 3.71
C TRP A 74 -4.45 2.26 3.70
N SER A 75 -5.03 3.27 4.32
CA SER A 75 -4.44 4.59 4.51
C SER A 75 -4.87 5.18 5.85
N ALA A 76 -4.08 6.10 6.41
CA ALA A 76 -4.50 6.86 7.57
C ALA A 76 -5.74 7.73 7.26
N PRO A 77 -6.77 7.72 8.12
CA PRO A 77 -7.93 8.58 7.93
C PRO A 77 -7.55 10.04 8.19
N VAL A 78 -8.21 10.96 7.48
CA VAL A 78 -8.19 12.39 7.82
C VAL A 78 -9.31 12.72 8.80
N PRO A 79 -9.21 13.82 9.58
CA PRO A 79 -10.21 14.17 10.59
C PRO A 79 -11.64 14.24 10.05
N VAL A 80 -12.62 13.92 10.91
CA VAL A 80 -14.03 14.11 10.62
C VAL A 80 -14.29 15.58 10.25
N GLY A 81 -15.02 15.80 9.15
CA GLY A 81 -15.31 17.13 8.62
C GLY A 81 -14.23 17.72 7.71
N HIS A 82 -13.09 17.04 7.50
CA HIS A 82 -12.06 17.51 6.59
C HIS A 82 -12.60 17.63 5.15
N PRO A 83 -12.36 18.73 4.41
CA PRO A 83 -12.93 18.94 3.08
C PRO A 83 -12.62 17.84 2.06
N LEU A 84 -11.47 17.17 2.21
CA LEU A 84 -11.07 16.06 1.33
C LEU A 84 -11.98 14.84 1.46
N ARG A 85 -12.58 14.57 2.63
CA ARG A 85 -13.56 13.48 2.80
C ARG A 85 -14.79 13.70 1.91
N ARG A 86 -15.25 14.95 1.81
CA ARG A 86 -16.38 15.31 0.95
C ARG A 86 -16.01 15.32 -0.53
N ARG A 87 -14.81 15.83 -0.87
CA ARG A 87 -14.38 16.00 -2.26
C ARG A 87 -13.96 14.67 -2.91
N PHE A 88 -13.35 13.78 -2.12
CA PHE A 88 -12.80 12.51 -2.59
C PHE A 88 -13.14 11.37 -1.61
N PRO A 89 -14.43 11.03 -1.44
CA PRO A 89 -14.88 10.06 -0.44
C PRO A 89 -14.28 8.66 -0.63
N HIS A 90 -13.99 8.29 -1.88
CA HIS A 90 -13.33 7.01 -2.22
C HIS A 90 -11.87 6.92 -1.75
N ARG A 91 -11.18 8.04 -1.48
CA ARG A 91 -9.76 8.06 -1.05
C ARG A 91 -9.55 8.39 0.42
N TYR A 92 -10.44 9.19 0.99
CA TYR A 92 -10.35 9.69 2.36
C TYR A 92 -11.49 9.14 3.23
N GLY A 93 -11.90 7.90 2.94
CA GLY A 93 -12.79 7.12 3.78
C GLY A 93 -12.07 6.60 5.02
N ASP A 94 -12.82 5.97 5.91
CA ASP A 94 -12.24 5.24 7.04
C ASP A 94 -11.65 3.91 6.54
N PRO A 95 -10.52 3.44 7.09
CA PRO A 95 -9.91 2.19 6.66
C PRO A 95 -10.83 0.99 7.00
N THR A 96 -10.86 -0.01 6.13
CA THR A 96 -11.55 -1.29 6.37
C THR A 96 -10.48 -2.37 6.52
N LEU A 97 -10.32 -2.88 7.75
CA LEU A 97 -9.27 -3.82 8.14
C LEU A 97 -9.87 -4.99 8.95
N PRO A 98 -9.18 -6.15 9.01
CA PRO A 98 -9.81 -7.40 9.43
C PRO A 98 -9.93 -7.64 10.94
N ASP A 99 -10.27 -6.62 11.73
CA ASP A 99 -10.34 -6.78 13.20
C ASP A 99 -11.46 -7.72 13.68
N ASP A 100 -12.56 -7.85 12.93
CA ASP A 100 -13.64 -8.77 13.27
C ASP A 100 -13.20 -10.25 13.24
N ASP A 101 -12.21 -10.58 12.41
CA ASP A 101 -11.65 -11.93 12.26
C ASP A 101 -10.32 -12.10 12.98
N LEU A 102 -9.51 -11.04 12.95
CA LEU A 102 -8.15 -10.99 13.45
C LEU A 102 -7.99 -9.75 14.34
N PRO A 103 -8.49 -9.79 15.59
CA PRO A 103 -8.44 -8.65 16.50
C PRO A 103 -7.01 -8.10 16.69
N GLY A 104 -6.91 -6.77 16.68
CA GLY A 104 -5.65 -6.04 16.85
C GLY A 104 -4.86 -5.86 15.55
N THR A 105 -5.39 -6.31 14.41
CA THR A 105 -4.72 -6.14 13.11
C THR A 105 -4.70 -4.67 12.69
N THR A 106 -5.79 -3.93 12.92
CA THR A 106 -5.83 -2.49 12.60
C THR A 106 -4.72 -1.73 13.28
N GLU A 107 -4.51 -1.96 14.57
CA GLU A 107 -3.47 -1.25 15.35
C GLU A 107 -2.08 -1.48 14.76
N VAL A 108 -1.71 -2.73 14.51
CA VAL A 108 -0.41 -3.11 13.94
C VAL A 108 -0.22 -2.53 12.54
N LEU A 109 -1.20 -2.67 11.65
CA LEU A 109 -1.08 -2.22 10.26
C LEU A 109 -1.09 -0.68 10.14
N MET A 110 -1.81 0.01 11.02
CA MET A 110 -1.79 1.47 11.08
C MET A 110 -0.47 2.01 11.62
N GLU A 111 0.12 1.35 12.62
CA GLU A 111 1.45 1.70 13.12
C GLU A 111 2.52 1.46 12.06
N PHE A 112 2.47 0.31 11.38
CA PHE A 112 3.35 0.00 10.25
C PHE A 112 3.26 1.05 9.14
N HIS A 113 2.04 1.45 8.75
CA HIS A 113 1.82 2.52 7.78
C HIS A 113 2.45 3.84 8.21
N ARG A 114 2.23 4.24 9.48
CA ARG A 114 2.75 5.49 10.02
C ARG A 114 4.28 5.54 10.04
N VAL A 115 4.94 4.47 10.50
CA VAL A 115 6.41 4.40 10.57
C VAL A 115 7.02 4.35 9.17
N THR A 116 6.40 3.62 8.24
CA THR A 116 6.85 3.57 6.83
C THR A 116 6.76 4.95 6.17
N LEU A 117 5.69 5.71 6.40
CA LEU A 117 5.56 7.07 5.88
C LEU A 117 6.59 8.04 6.48
N ASP A 118 6.92 7.90 7.76
CA ASP A 118 8.00 8.70 8.37
C ASP A 118 9.35 8.40 7.73
N LEU A 119 9.66 7.11 7.50
CA LEU A 119 10.87 6.70 6.78
C LEU A 119 10.91 7.29 5.36
N GLN A 120 9.81 7.20 4.61
CA GLN A 120 9.70 7.79 3.27
C GLN A 120 9.92 9.30 3.28
N ARG A 121 9.38 10.01 4.28
CA ARG A 121 9.59 11.45 4.45
C ARG A 121 11.06 11.78 4.70
N ARG A 122 11.75 11.02 5.56
CA ARG A 122 13.20 11.19 5.79
C ARG A 122 14.01 10.94 4.51
N VAL A 123 13.64 9.94 3.71
CA VAL A 123 14.26 9.69 2.40
C VAL A 123 14.06 10.88 1.45
N LEU A 124 12.85 11.44 1.37
CA LEU A 124 12.57 12.62 0.54
C LEU A 124 13.39 13.85 0.96
N ARG A 125 13.60 14.05 2.25
CA ARG A 125 14.47 15.13 2.76
C ARG A 125 15.93 14.95 2.33
N ILE A 126 16.45 13.72 2.39
CA ILE A 126 17.80 13.39 1.89
C ILE A 126 17.89 13.66 0.38
N LEU A 127 16.86 13.28 -0.38
CA LEU A 127 16.81 13.54 -1.82
C LEU A 127 16.77 15.06 -2.11
N ALA A 128 16.00 15.83 -1.35
CA ALA A 128 15.94 17.28 -1.49
C ALA A 128 17.31 17.95 -1.30
N VAL A 129 18.05 17.55 -0.25
CA VAL A 129 19.43 18.01 -0.03
C VAL A 129 20.34 17.60 -1.20
N GLY A 130 20.21 16.37 -1.70
CA GLY A 130 20.97 15.87 -2.85
C GLY A 130 20.69 16.62 -4.15
N LEU A 131 19.49 17.20 -4.30
CA LEU A 131 19.09 18.04 -5.41
C LEU A 131 19.51 19.51 -5.24
N GLY A 132 20.07 19.89 -4.08
CA GLY A 132 20.44 21.27 -3.77
C GLY A 132 19.24 22.20 -3.53
N ILE A 133 18.10 21.65 -3.12
CA ILE A 133 16.89 22.40 -2.74
C ILE A 133 16.66 22.33 -1.22
N ASP A 134 15.67 23.08 -0.73
CA ASP A 134 15.31 23.08 0.70
C ASP A 134 14.99 21.66 1.20
N GLU A 135 15.53 21.28 2.36
CA GLU A 135 15.33 19.94 2.93
C GLU A 135 13.82 19.62 3.10
N GLY A 136 13.02 20.60 3.50
CA GLY A 136 11.58 20.49 3.70
C GLY A 136 10.75 20.67 2.43
N TYR A 137 11.36 20.77 1.25
CA TYR A 137 10.65 21.09 0.00
C TYR A 137 9.42 20.20 -0.25
N PHE A 138 9.54 18.89 0.00
CA PHE A 138 8.45 17.93 -0.24
C PHE A 138 7.41 17.88 0.89
N ASP A 139 7.70 18.42 2.08
CA ASP A 139 6.83 18.29 3.25
C ASP A 139 5.40 18.81 3.00
N VAL A 140 5.28 19.87 2.19
CA VAL A 140 3.98 20.45 1.82
C VAL A 140 3.16 19.49 0.95
N MET A 141 3.81 18.72 0.08
CA MET A 141 3.14 17.75 -0.80
C MET A 141 2.61 16.53 -0.04
N LEU A 142 3.23 16.21 1.09
CA LEU A 142 2.85 15.07 1.94
C LEU A 142 1.70 15.40 2.89
N ARG A 143 1.41 16.68 3.13
CA ARG A 143 0.32 17.10 4.01
C ARG A 143 -1.02 16.68 3.43
N ASP A 144 -1.74 15.86 4.20
CA ASP A 144 -3.04 15.29 3.81
C ASP A 144 -2.96 14.55 2.45
N GLY A 145 -1.78 14.05 2.08
CA GLY A 145 -1.58 13.27 0.86
C GLY A 145 -2.32 11.94 0.92
N ALA A 146 -2.82 11.47 -0.22
CA ALA A 146 -3.47 10.17 -0.34
C ALA A 146 -2.45 9.01 -0.35
N ALA A 147 -1.66 8.91 0.72
CA ALA A 147 -0.70 7.83 0.90
C ALA A 147 -1.43 6.50 1.13
N LEU A 148 -1.08 5.49 0.33
CA LEU A 148 -1.75 4.19 0.32
C LEU A 148 -0.70 3.10 0.59
N THR A 149 -0.95 2.27 1.59
CA THR A 149 -0.24 1.00 1.74
C THR A 149 -1.04 -0.10 1.04
N ARG A 150 -0.33 -0.92 0.28
CA ARG A 150 -0.89 -2.04 -0.48
C ARG A 150 -0.14 -3.29 -0.04
N ALA A 151 -0.81 -4.20 0.66
CA ALA A 151 -0.29 -5.53 0.91
C ALA A 151 -0.73 -6.45 -0.23
N LEU A 152 0.23 -7.10 -0.88
CA LEU A 152 -0.01 -7.99 -2.01
C LEU A 152 0.27 -9.44 -1.58
N HIS A 153 -0.63 -10.34 -1.89
CA HIS A 153 -0.39 -11.79 -1.83
C HIS A 153 -0.45 -12.37 -3.24
N TYR A 154 0.60 -13.11 -3.57
CA TYR A 154 0.80 -13.75 -4.86
C TYR A 154 0.64 -15.26 -4.70
N PRO A 155 -0.50 -15.86 -5.08
CA PRO A 155 -0.67 -17.29 -4.99
C PRO A 155 0.27 -18.02 -5.96
N SER A 156 0.46 -19.33 -5.76
CA SER A 156 1.24 -20.15 -6.69
C SER A 156 0.72 -20.00 -8.13
N MET A 157 1.63 -19.90 -9.09
CA MET A 157 1.29 -19.86 -10.52
C MET A 157 0.67 -21.17 -11.00
N ASP A 158 0.93 -22.31 -10.34
CA ASP A 158 0.28 -23.59 -10.65
C ASP A 158 -1.24 -23.56 -10.39
N LEU A 159 -1.72 -22.57 -9.63
CA LEU A 159 -3.13 -22.34 -9.33
C LEU A 159 -3.76 -21.27 -10.23
N ALA A 160 -2.98 -20.65 -11.12
CA ALA A 160 -3.51 -19.66 -12.04
C ALA A 160 -4.52 -20.32 -13.01
N PRO A 161 -5.59 -19.63 -13.42
CA PRO A 161 -6.58 -20.18 -14.36
C PRO A 161 -6.03 -20.50 -15.76
N GLY A 162 -4.87 -19.95 -16.12
CA GLY A 162 -4.24 -20.07 -17.42
C GLY A 162 -2.81 -19.54 -17.42
N ASP A 163 -2.06 -19.87 -18.48
CA ASP A 163 -0.64 -19.55 -18.64
C ASP A 163 -0.39 -18.06 -18.98
N GLU A 164 -1.44 -17.32 -19.34
CA GLU A 164 -1.39 -15.89 -19.66
C GLU A 164 -1.25 -14.99 -18.43
N HIS A 165 -1.53 -15.51 -17.24
CA HIS A 165 -1.47 -14.75 -16.01
C HIS A 165 -0.03 -14.55 -15.54
N VAL A 166 0.23 -13.39 -14.93
CA VAL A 166 1.48 -13.07 -14.24
C VAL A 166 1.15 -12.51 -12.86
N TRP A 167 2.11 -12.56 -11.94
CA TRP A 167 1.94 -11.95 -10.62
C TRP A 167 1.79 -10.43 -10.69
N ALA A 168 2.63 -9.77 -11.49
CA ALA A 168 2.55 -8.34 -11.73
C ALA A 168 3.12 -8.02 -13.12
N ALA A 169 2.32 -7.40 -13.98
CA ALA A 169 2.82 -6.91 -15.26
C ALA A 169 3.77 -5.70 -15.09
N GLU A 170 4.60 -5.43 -16.11
CA GLU A 170 5.49 -4.27 -16.12
C GLU A 170 4.70 -2.96 -16.04
N HIS A 171 5.07 -2.10 -15.09
CA HIS A 171 4.48 -0.77 -14.93
C HIS A 171 5.42 0.17 -14.16
N GLY A 172 5.12 1.46 -14.21
CA GLY A 172 5.70 2.46 -13.33
C GLY A 172 4.68 2.97 -12.32
N ASP A 173 5.12 3.20 -11.10
CA ASP A 173 4.30 3.83 -10.06
C ASP A 173 4.00 5.29 -10.41
N ILE A 174 2.77 5.73 -10.12
CA ILE A 174 2.27 7.09 -10.44
C ILE A 174 2.46 8.09 -9.29
N ASN A 175 2.89 7.62 -8.11
CA ASN A 175 3.10 8.40 -6.90
C ASN A 175 4.52 9.00 -6.82
N LEU A 176 4.74 9.87 -5.83
CA LEU A 176 6.00 10.58 -5.64
C LEU A 176 7.18 9.64 -5.36
N ILE A 177 7.02 8.73 -4.40
CA ILE A 177 7.98 7.65 -4.09
C ILE A 177 7.24 6.44 -3.53
N THR A 178 7.82 5.25 -3.71
CA THR A 178 7.36 3.97 -3.14
C THR A 178 8.44 3.42 -2.23
N ALA A 179 8.03 2.91 -1.07
CA ALA A 179 8.88 2.09 -0.21
C ALA A 179 8.39 0.64 -0.27
N LEU A 180 9.28 -0.27 -0.64
CA LEU A 180 9.05 -1.70 -0.67
C LEU A 180 9.99 -2.35 0.36
N PRO A 181 9.49 -2.74 1.54
CA PRO A 181 10.27 -3.40 2.57
C PRO A 181 10.53 -4.87 2.25
#